data_AF-F9Z8P4-F1
#
_entry.id   AF-F9Z8P4-F1
#
_cell.length_a   1.000
_cell.length_b   1.000
_cell.length_c   1.000
_cell.angle_alpha   90.00
_cell.angle_beta   90.00
_cell.angle_gamma   90.00
#
_symmetry.space_group_name_H-M   'P 1'
#
loop_
_entity.id
_entity.type
_entity.pdbx_description
1 polymer ?
#
loop_
_entity_poly.entity_id
_entity_poly.type
_entity_poly.pdbx_seq_one_letter_code
_entity_poly.pdbx_strand_id
1 'polypeptide(L)'
;MRQQTKQKKALLLLNLEVSDRMKDLVNKEEYGYAILNLWNQIEAGLKLSRCIEKGAYPKNLDVRWTGFLKILNEEMPEILKVIFSKEQNCLWKIRNEIVHANQTISQEQYEQFYEKGNLLLNKLRENLSLKYDFENGLPKTKKKTKNRK
;
A
#
# COMPACT_ATOMS: atom_id res chain seq x y z
N MET A 1 11.10 -21.10 1.19
CA MET A 1 10.96 -20.68 -0.23
C MET A 1 9.69 -19.87 -0.52
N ARG A 2 8.46 -20.38 -0.29
CA ARG A 2 7.21 -19.65 -0.67
C ARG A 2 7.02 -18.24 -0.04
N GLN A 3 7.52 -17.99 1.18
CA GLN A 3 7.39 -16.67 1.82
C GLN A 3 8.31 -15.62 1.22
N GLN A 4 9.57 -15.97 0.93
CA GLN A 4 10.52 -15.08 0.25
C GLN A 4 10.00 -14.69 -1.15
N THR A 5 9.33 -15.61 -1.86
CA THR A 5 8.70 -15.29 -3.16
C THR A 5 7.58 -14.25 -3.03
N LYS A 6 6.76 -14.30 -1.96
CA LYS A 6 5.68 -13.32 -1.73
C LYS A 6 6.23 -11.94 -1.38
N GLN A 7 7.28 -11.88 -0.55
CA GLN A 7 7.97 -10.64 -0.21
C GLN A 7 8.60 -10.01 -1.45
N LYS A 8 9.32 -10.78 -2.27
CA LYS A 8 9.90 -10.30 -3.54
C LYS A 8 8.84 -9.74 -4.51
N LYS A 9 7.69 -10.40 -4.62
CA LYS A 9 6.56 -9.87 -5.43
C LYS A 9 5.99 -8.57 -4.86
N ALA A 10 5.86 -8.46 -3.54
CA ALA A 10 5.40 -7.23 -2.90
C ALA A 10 6.39 -6.08 -3.10
N LEU A 11 7.68 -6.35 -2.97
CA LEU A 11 8.75 -5.39 -3.25
C LEU A 11 8.72 -4.92 -4.70
N LEU A 12 8.58 -5.86 -5.65
CA LEU A 12 8.44 -5.53 -7.06
C LEU A 12 7.20 -4.66 -7.31
N LEU A 13 6.05 -5.01 -6.73
CA LEU A 13 4.82 -4.19 -6.84
C LEU A 13 4.98 -2.78 -6.25
N LEU A 14 5.81 -2.60 -5.22
CA LEU A 14 6.08 -1.30 -4.61
C LEU A 14 7.09 -0.47 -5.41
N ASN A 15 8.04 -1.12 -6.07
CA ASN A 15 9.10 -0.51 -6.88
C ASN A 15 8.74 -0.36 -8.36
N LEU A 16 7.67 -1.02 -8.83
CA LEU A 16 7.06 -0.67 -10.10
C LEU A 16 6.68 0.80 -9.98
N GLU A 17 7.37 1.65 -10.75
CA GLU A 17 6.94 3.01 -10.91
C GLU A 17 5.47 2.95 -11.30
N VAL A 18 4.65 3.61 -10.48
CA VAL A 18 3.22 3.83 -10.72
C VAL A 18 3.01 4.40 -12.14
N SER A 19 4.05 5.01 -12.71
CA SER A 19 4.13 5.65 -14.02
C SER A 19 3.48 4.88 -15.16
N ASP A 20 4.11 3.87 -15.76
CA ASP A 20 3.80 3.59 -17.17
C ASP A 20 2.46 2.89 -17.35
N ARG A 21 2.22 1.83 -16.57
CA ARG A 21 0.96 1.08 -16.68
C ARG A 21 -0.25 1.88 -16.20
N MET A 22 -0.12 2.71 -15.15
CA MET A 22 -1.27 3.52 -14.76
C MET A 22 -1.50 4.69 -15.72
N LYS A 23 -0.45 5.32 -16.24
CA LYS A 23 -0.59 6.35 -17.29
C LYS A 23 -1.31 5.78 -18.50
N ASP A 24 -0.95 4.58 -18.94
CA ASP A 24 -1.63 3.92 -20.05
C ASP A 24 -3.11 3.64 -19.78
N LEU A 25 -3.45 3.19 -18.57
CA LEU A 25 -4.85 2.95 -18.17
C LEU A 25 -5.63 4.27 -18.12
N VAL A 26 -5.06 5.31 -17.53
CA VAL A 26 -5.69 6.64 -17.43
C VAL A 26 -5.89 7.26 -18.80
N ASN A 27 -4.91 7.14 -19.71
CA ASN A 27 -5.00 7.63 -21.08
C ASN A 27 -6.09 6.92 -21.90
N LYS A 28 -6.46 5.70 -21.50
CA LYS A 28 -7.56 4.92 -22.10
C LYS A 28 -8.87 5.05 -21.34
N GLU A 29 -8.94 5.96 -20.36
CA GLU A 29 -10.10 6.16 -19.50
C GLU A 29 -10.49 4.91 -18.68
N GLU A 30 -9.54 3.98 -18.49
CA GLU A 30 -9.70 2.75 -17.72
C GLU A 30 -9.48 2.98 -16.22
N TYR A 31 -10.19 3.97 -15.66
CA TYR A 31 -10.02 4.44 -14.28
C TYR A 31 -10.23 3.36 -13.22
N GLY A 32 -11.19 2.47 -13.41
CA GLY A 32 -11.44 1.35 -12.50
C GLY A 32 -10.21 0.43 -12.38
N TYR A 33 -9.56 0.10 -13.49
CA TYR A 33 -8.34 -0.71 -13.48
C TYR A 33 -7.14 0.04 -12.88
N ALA A 34 -7.04 1.34 -13.11
CA ALA A 34 -6.03 2.17 -12.46
C ALA A 34 -6.20 2.17 -10.93
N ILE A 35 -7.44 2.28 -10.44
CA ILE A 35 -7.80 2.17 -9.02
C ILE A 35 -7.45 0.81 -8.43
N LEU A 36 -7.73 -0.29 -9.14
CA LEU A 36 -7.36 -1.62 -8.67
C LEU A 36 -5.83 -1.80 -8.58
N ASN A 37 -5.08 -1.20 -9.51
CA ASN A 37 -3.62 -1.22 -9.47
C ASN A 37 -3.09 -0.46 -8.24
N LEU A 38 -3.58 0.77 -8.03
CA LEU A 38 -3.26 1.58 -6.85
C LEU A 38 -3.54 0.81 -5.54
N TRP A 39 -4.73 0.21 -5.44
CA TRP A 39 -5.12 -0.60 -4.30
C TRP A 39 -4.14 -1.78 -4.06
N ASN A 40 -3.78 -2.50 -5.12
CA ASN A 40 -2.89 -3.66 -5.02
C ASN A 40 -1.50 -3.27 -4.46
N GLN A 41 -0.99 -2.11 -4.84
CA GLN A 41 0.27 -1.58 -4.31
C GLN A 41 0.14 -1.24 -2.82
N ILE A 42 -0.96 -0.57 -2.43
CA ILE A 42 -1.24 -0.22 -1.03
C ILE A 42 -1.30 -1.51 -0.19
N GLU A 43 -2.05 -2.49 -0.65
CA GLU A 43 -2.19 -3.77 0.03
C GLU A 43 -0.84 -4.51 0.16
N ALA A 44 -0.06 -4.58 -0.92
CA ALA A 44 1.26 -5.20 -0.90
C ALA A 44 2.20 -4.52 0.11
N GLY A 45 2.23 -3.19 0.13
CA GLY A 45 3.03 -2.41 1.08
C GLY A 45 2.64 -2.64 2.52
N LEU A 46 1.34 -2.67 2.83
CA LEU A 46 0.87 -2.87 4.19
C LEU A 46 1.15 -4.29 4.67
N LYS A 47 0.99 -5.30 3.80
CA LYS A 47 1.37 -6.68 4.09
C LYS A 47 2.87 -6.82 4.31
N LEU A 48 3.70 -6.10 3.55
CA LEU A 48 5.15 -6.09 3.75
C LEU A 48 5.54 -5.41 5.06
N SER A 49 4.95 -4.26 5.37
CA SER A 49 5.14 -3.55 6.65
C SER A 49 4.83 -4.47 7.84
N ARG A 50 3.69 -5.17 7.77
CA ARG A 50 3.32 -6.19 8.76
C ARG A 50 4.32 -7.34 8.83
N CYS A 51 4.78 -7.82 7.67
CA CYS A 51 5.76 -8.90 7.60
C CYS A 51 7.07 -8.52 8.28
N ILE A 52 7.50 -7.27 8.18
CA ILE A 52 8.70 -6.77 8.87
C ILE A 52 8.46 -6.72 10.38
N GLU A 53 7.28 -6.32 10.84
CA GLU A 53 6.94 -6.24 12.27
C GLU A 53 6.76 -7.62 12.93
N LYS A 54 6.24 -8.62 12.21
CA LYS A 54 5.86 -9.93 12.79
C LYS A 54 6.58 -11.14 12.20
N GLY A 55 7.42 -10.95 11.18
CA GLY A 55 8.23 -12.01 10.57
C GLY A 55 7.50 -12.92 9.58
N ALA A 56 6.21 -12.72 9.31
CA ALA A 56 5.44 -13.54 8.37
C ALA A 56 4.57 -12.71 7.43
N TYR A 57 4.57 -13.08 6.14
CA TYR A 57 3.74 -12.39 5.14
C TYR A 57 2.27 -12.81 5.27
N PRO A 58 1.35 -11.89 5.61
CA PRO A 58 -0.04 -12.25 5.89
C PRO A 58 -0.80 -12.63 4.61
N LYS A 59 -1.75 -13.56 4.74
CA LYS A 59 -2.65 -13.94 3.62
C LYS A 59 -3.62 -12.79 3.30
N ASN A 60 -4.27 -12.26 4.34
CA ASN A 60 -5.27 -11.19 4.26
C ASN A 60 -4.71 -9.92 4.89
N LEU A 61 -5.13 -8.75 4.39
CA LEU A 61 -4.86 -7.48 5.04
C LEU A 61 -5.82 -7.32 6.22
N ASP A 62 -5.30 -7.12 7.43
CA ASP A 62 -6.10 -6.66 8.57
C ASP A 62 -5.60 -5.26 8.98
N VAL A 63 -6.43 -4.27 8.68
CA VAL A 63 -6.16 -2.84 8.86
C VAL A 63 -5.97 -2.43 10.32
N ARG A 64 -6.42 -3.25 11.28
CA ARG A 64 -6.24 -2.99 12.72
C ARG A 64 -4.81 -3.22 13.23
N TRP A 65 -3.88 -3.70 12.38
CA TRP A 65 -2.69 -4.41 12.85
C TRP A 65 -1.32 -3.88 12.41
N THR A 66 -1.22 -2.74 11.71
CA THR A 66 0.10 -2.19 11.37
C THR A 66 0.42 -1.00 12.27
N GLY A 67 1.62 -0.98 12.87
CA GLY A 67 2.07 0.19 13.62
C GLY A 67 2.13 1.44 12.74
N PHE A 68 2.43 1.25 11.45
CA PHE A 68 2.38 2.30 10.43
C PHE A 68 1.02 3.01 10.34
N LEU A 69 -0.10 2.28 10.23
CA LEU A 69 -1.41 2.91 10.11
C LEU A 69 -1.80 3.68 11.38
N LYS A 70 -1.29 3.29 12.56
CA LYS A 70 -1.51 4.07 13.79
C LYS A 70 -0.81 5.43 13.73
N ILE A 71 0.47 5.43 13.37
CA ILE A 71 1.26 6.66 13.19
C ILE A 71 0.59 7.56 12.15
N LEU A 72 0.19 6.98 11.01
CA LEU A 72 -0.45 7.75 9.96
C LEU A 72 -1.83 8.29 10.38
N ASN A 73 -2.56 7.61 11.26
CA ASN A 73 -3.83 8.11 11.77
C ASN A 73 -3.64 9.33 12.69
N GLU A 74 -2.50 9.44 13.37
CA GLU A 74 -2.15 10.58 14.19
C GLU A 74 -1.67 11.77 13.34
N GLU A 75 -0.92 11.50 12.27
CA GLU A 75 -0.36 12.54 11.40
C GLU A 75 -1.34 13.05 10.33
N MET A 76 -2.11 12.14 9.71
CA MET A 76 -2.88 12.37 8.48
C MET A 76 -4.18 11.50 8.43
N PRO A 77 -5.12 11.69 9.37
CA PRO A 77 -6.33 10.87 9.49
C PRO A 77 -7.25 10.92 8.26
N GLU A 78 -7.25 12.03 7.52
CA GLU A 78 -8.05 12.25 6.32
C GLU A 78 -7.70 11.26 5.18
N ILE A 79 -6.43 10.90 5.04
CA ILE A 79 -5.99 9.87 4.08
C ILE A 79 -6.65 8.54 4.44
N LEU A 80 -6.60 8.16 5.71
CA LEU A 80 -7.17 6.90 6.17
C LEU A 80 -8.69 6.87 6.01
N LYS A 81 -9.36 8.02 6.15
CA LYS A 81 -10.79 8.13 5.86
C LYS A 81 -11.08 7.79 4.40
N VAL A 82 -10.37 8.41 3.45
CA VAL A 82 -10.59 8.14 2.01
C VAL A 82 -10.29 6.69 1.63
N ILE A 83 -9.29 6.07 2.27
CA ILE A 83 -8.84 4.72 1.87
C ILE A 83 -9.58 3.60 2.62
N PHE A 84 -9.86 3.77 3.91
CA PHE A 84 -10.31 2.70 4.82
C PHE A 84 -11.60 3.00 5.59
N SER A 85 -12.30 4.11 5.32
CA SER A 85 -13.53 4.44 6.04
C SER A 85 -14.60 3.34 5.96
N LYS A 86 -15.50 3.34 6.95
CA LYS A 86 -16.72 2.51 6.93
C LYS A 86 -17.83 3.14 6.07
N GLU A 87 -17.66 4.35 5.57
CA GLU A 87 -18.58 5.03 4.63
C GLU A 87 -18.59 4.31 3.27
N GLN A 88 -19.61 4.52 2.43
CA GLN A 88 -19.71 3.87 1.10
C GLN A 88 -18.61 4.35 0.14
N ASN A 89 -18.21 5.62 0.23
CA ASN A 89 -17.24 6.23 -0.69
C ASN A 89 -15.81 6.15 -0.16
N CYS A 90 -15.28 4.93 -0.02
CA CYS A 90 -13.86 4.72 0.29
C CYS A 90 -13.22 3.72 -0.66
N LEU A 91 -11.91 3.83 -0.84
CA LEU A 91 -11.17 2.99 -1.78
C LEU A 91 -11.34 1.48 -1.50
N TRP A 92 -11.36 1.09 -0.21
CA TRP A 92 -11.55 -0.31 0.20
C TRP A 92 -12.89 -0.91 -0.27
N LYS A 93 -13.96 -0.12 -0.33
CA LYS A 93 -15.26 -0.61 -0.79
C LYS A 93 -15.38 -0.51 -2.29
N ILE A 94 -14.96 0.63 -2.85
CA ILE A 94 -14.98 0.88 -4.28
C ILE A 94 -14.23 -0.19 -5.06
N ARG A 95 -13.07 -0.67 -4.58
CA ARG A 95 -12.36 -1.80 -5.22
C ARG A 95 -13.23 -3.07 -5.30
N ASN A 96 -14.04 -3.35 -4.28
CA ASN A 96 -14.88 -4.54 -4.24
C ASN A 96 -16.04 -4.37 -5.22
N GLU A 97 -16.60 -3.16 -5.32
CA GLU A 97 -17.66 -2.83 -6.26
C GLU A 97 -17.17 -2.88 -7.72
N ILE A 98 -15.94 -2.44 -8.00
CA ILE A 98 -15.33 -2.64 -9.33
C ILE A 98 -15.22 -4.14 -9.65
N VAL A 99 -14.66 -4.94 -8.74
CA VAL A 99 -14.36 -6.37 -8.99
C VAL A 99 -15.62 -7.24 -9.04
N HIS A 100 -16.62 -6.95 -8.21
CA HIS A 100 -17.77 -7.85 -8.01
C HIS A 100 -19.09 -7.28 -8.55
N ALA A 101 -19.19 -5.96 -8.73
CA ALA A 101 -20.40 -5.30 -9.22
C ALA A 101 -20.18 -4.58 -10.56
N ASN A 102 -19.00 -4.69 -11.18
CA ASN A 102 -18.62 -4.00 -12.42
C ASN A 102 -18.85 -2.48 -12.36
N GLN A 103 -18.64 -1.89 -11.18
CA GLN A 103 -18.78 -0.45 -10.97
C GLN A 103 -17.79 0.32 -11.86
N THR A 104 -18.30 1.28 -12.63
CA THR A 104 -17.49 2.24 -13.37
C THR A 104 -17.10 3.41 -12.48
N ILE A 105 -15.93 4.01 -12.72
CA ILE A 105 -15.40 5.12 -11.94
C ILE A 105 -15.23 6.32 -12.86
N SER A 106 -15.72 7.49 -12.43
CA SER A 106 -15.48 8.73 -13.16
C SER A 106 -14.04 9.22 -12.95
N GLN A 107 -13.55 10.08 -13.85
CA GLN A 107 -12.23 10.71 -13.68
C GLN A 107 -12.10 11.44 -12.34
N GLU A 108 -13.13 12.18 -11.93
CA GLU A 108 -13.13 12.92 -10.65
C GLU A 108 -12.98 11.97 -9.45
N GLN A 109 -13.73 10.86 -9.43
CA GLN A 109 -13.60 9.84 -8.39
C GLN A 109 -12.20 9.20 -8.41
N TYR A 110 -11.66 8.94 -9.60
CA TYR A 110 -10.31 8.44 -9.75
C TYR A 110 -9.27 9.40 -9.14
N GLU A 111 -9.35 10.69 -9.46
CA GLU A 111 -8.42 11.71 -8.98
C GLU A 111 -8.44 11.81 -7.45
N GLN A 112 -9.63 11.81 -6.84
CA GLN A 112 -9.80 11.83 -5.38
C GLN A 112 -9.12 10.62 -4.70
N PHE A 113 -9.32 9.42 -5.23
CA PHE A 113 -8.69 8.22 -4.68
C PHE A 113 -7.20 8.15 -4.99
N TYR A 114 -6.79 8.57 -6.18
CA TYR A 114 -5.40 8.55 -6.62
C TYR A 114 -4.53 9.48 -5.78
N GLU A 115 -4.97 10.72 -5.55
CA GLU A 115 -4.20 11.70 -4.78
C GLU A 115 -3.90 11.17 -3.38
N LYS A 116 -4.93 10.72 -2.65
CA LYS A 116 -4.77 10.21 -1.28
C LYS A 116 -4.08 8.85 -1.24
N GLY A 117 -4.36 7.97 -2.20
CA GLY A 117 -3.72 6.65 -2.28
C GLY A 117 -2.24 6.73 -2.62
N ASN A 118 -1.86 7.63 -3.54
CA ASN A 118 -0.46 7.86 -3.88
C ASN A 118 0.33 8.48 -2.72
N LEU A 119 -0.31 9.40 -1.98
CA LEU A 119 0.28 9.97 -0.76
C LEU A 119 0.52 8.89 0.31
N LEU A 120 -0.47 8.02 0.55
CA LEU A 120 -0.33 6.86 1.43
C LEU A 120 0.82 5.95 1.00
N LEU A 121 0.92 5.65 -0.30
CA LEU A 121 1.99 4.82 -0.86
C LEU A 121 3.37 5.42 -0.63
N ASN A 122 3.52 6.73 -0.84
CA ASN A 122 4.80 7.40 -0.62
C ASN A 122 5.21 7.35 0.86
N LYS A 123 4.28 7.63 1.78
CA LYS A 123 4.54 7.47 3.23
C LYS A 123 4.89 6.05 3.62
N LEU A 124 4.24 5.08 3.00
CA LEU A 124 4.51 3.67 3.22
C LEU A 124 5.89 3.26 2.70
N ARG A 125 6.29 3.74 1.51
CA ARG A 125 7.63 3.54 0.94
C ARG A 125 8.72 4.16 1.83
N GLU A 126 8.51 5.39 2.30
CA GLU A 126 9.39 6.08 3.27
C GLU A 126 9.53 5.24 4.55
N ASN A 127 8.41 4.76 5.11
CA ASN A 127 8.45 3.96 6.33
C ASN A 127 9.18 2.62 6.14
N LEU A 128 8.97 1.99 4.98
CA LEU A 128 9.60 0.71 4.66
C LEU A 128 11.10 0.86 4.39
N SER A 129 11.54 1.94 3.73
CA SER A 129 12.97 2.19 3.46
C SER A 129 13.80 2.41 4.71
N LEU A 130 13.18 2.90 5.79
CA LEU A 130 13.83 2.99 7.10
C LEU A 130 14.00 1.62 7.77
N LYS A 131 13.13 0.66 7.48
CA LYS A 131 13.03 -0.62 8.20
C LYS A 131 13.57 -1.83 7.40
N TYR A 132 13.67 -1.70 6.09
CA TYR A 132 13.99 -2.80 5.18
C TYR A 132 15.02 -2.33 4.16
N ASP A 133 16.01 -3.20 3.93
CA ASP A 133 16.98 -3.03 2.87
C ASP A 133 16.43 -3.69 1.61
N PHE A 134 15.99 -2.86 0.68
CA PHE A 134 15.37 -3.29 -0.57
C PHE A 134 16.37 -3.95 -1.53
N GLU A 135 17.66 -3.63 -1.44
CA GLU A 135 18.71 -4.22 -2.28
C GLU A 135 19.07 -5.62 -1.80
N ASN A 136 19.18 -5.78 -0.47
CA ASN A 136 19.62 -7.03 0.14
C ASN A 136 18.45 -7.96 0.56
N GLY A 137 17.20 -7.50 0.47
CA GLY A 137 16.01 -8.30 0.79
C GLY A 137 15.94 -8.70 2.27
N LEU A 138 16.50 -7.87 3.16
CA LEU A 138 16.60 -8.14 4.60
C LEU A 138 16.09 -6.95 5.42
N PRO A 139 15.47 -7.19 6.60
CA PRO A 139 15.21 -6.12 7.56
C PRO A 139 16.53 -5.43 7.92
N LYS A 140 16.54 -4.09 7.96
CA LYS A 140 17.72 -3.36 8.45
C LYS A 140 17.90 -3.72 9.92
N THR A 141 18.98 -4.46 10.24
CA THR A 141 19.30 -4.79 11.62
C THR A 141 19.44 -3.48 12.39
N LYS A 142 18.64 -3.26 13.44
CA LYS A 142 18.92 -2.22 14.42
C LYS A 142 20.37 -2.43 14.86
N LYS A 143 21.28 -1.54 14.52
CA LYS A 143 22.61 -1.52 15.16
C LYS A 143 22.31 -1.45 16.66
N LYS A 144 22.57 -2.54 17.38
CA LYS A 144 22.64 -2.49 18.84
C LYS A 144 23.77 -1.51 19.11
N THR A 145 23.45 -0.28 19.51
CA THR A 145 24.39 0.58 20.19
C THR A 145 24.80 -0.19 21.43
N LYS A 146 25.94 -0.89 21.37
CA LYS A 146 26.61 -1.39 22.56
C LYS A 146 26.98 -0.12 23.33
N ASN A 147 26.14 0.28 24.27
CA ASN A 147 26.60 1.12 25.37
C ASN A 147 27.66 0.29 26.08
N ARG A 148 28.94 0.55 25.75
CA ARG A 148 30.08 0.18 26.57
C ARG A 148 29.88 0.98 27.88
N LYS A 149 29.40 0.28 28.91
CA LYS A 149 29.68 0.68 30.29
C LYS A 149 31.16 0.53 30.55
#